data_AF-A0A2M7VU26-F1
#
_entry.id   AF-A0A2M7VU26-F1
#
_cell.length_a   1.000
_cell.length_b   1.000
_cell.length_c   1.000
_cell.angle_alpha   90.00
_cell.angle_beta   90.00
_cell.angle_gamma   90.00
#
_symmetry.space_group_name_H-M   'P 1'
#
loop_
_entity.id
_entity.type
_entity.pdbx_description
1 polymer ?
#
loop_
_entity_poly.entity_id
_entity_poly.type
_entity_poly.pdbx_seq_one_letter_code
_entity_poly.pdbx_strand_id
1 'polypeptide(L)'
;MKNQLSFFILLVFFSIFAKGQSPIDTTQREFSKLKFGLATGGGALFYAGTLTGLYTVWYQDNHKTNFHWTNDNDGWMQIDKFGHAYTCYLFGKLGMQSMKWAGVSRNKSVIYGGSFGVLFMTSVEILDAHYLEWGASPMDMVANASGGLLLIGQELAFKKQIVTYKFSFHPTELQNYRPDILGDAPMEQLVEDYNGQTFWLSLNLRSVFRHQKFLPKWLNIAGGYGAYGMLGGTTNAKYDIDGNLLPP
;
A
#
# COMPACT_ATOMS: atom_id res chain seq x y z
N MET A 1 -31.74 -4.66 -4.34
CA MET A 1 -31.84 -5.01 -2.90
C MET A 1 -30.79 -4.20 -2.18
N LYS A 2 -31.16 -2.99 -1.75
CA LYS A 2 -30.30 -2.04 -1.04
C LYS A 2 -30.76 -2.00 0.42
N ASN A 3 -29.81 -1.87 1.34
CA ASN A 3 -29.92 -1.80 2.81
C ASN A 3 -29.57 -3.10 3.55
N GLN A 4 -28.27 -3.31 3.77
CA GLN A 4 -27.71 -3.79 5.05
C GLN A 4 -26.19 -3.60 5.01
N LEU A 5 -25.68 -2.41 5.34
CA LEU A 5 -24.31 -2.29 5.86
C LEU A 5 -24.25 -1.19 6.91
N SER A 6 -25.08 -1.36 7.93
CA SER A 6 -24.97 -0.60 9.16
C SER A 6 -23.78 -1.14 9.96
N PHE A 7 -22.79 -0.28 10.16
CA PHE A 7 -21.82 -0.30 11.27
C PHE A 7 -20.90 -1.51 11.38
N PHE A 8 -19.78 -1.47 10.67
CA PHE A 8 -18.56 -2.12 11.11
C PHE A 8 -17.46 -1.09 11.40
N ILE A 9 -17.68 -0.28 12.43
CA ILE A 9 -16.60 0.47 13.09
C ILE A 9 -16.80 0.34 14.60
N LEU A 10 -16.32 -0.77 15.16
CA LEU A 10 -15.86 -0.75 16.55
C LEU A 10 -14.50 -0.06 16.55
N LEU A 11 -14.53 1.27 16.42
CA LEU A 11 -13.39 2.12 16.76
C LEU A 11 -13.17 1.91 18.25
N VAL A 12 -12.18 1.09 18.58
CA VAL A 12 -11.60 1.03 19.91
C VAL A 12 -10.95 2.39 20.16
N PHE A 13 -11.74 3.35 20.61
CA PHE A 13 -11.27 4.55 21.30
C PHE A 13 -10.72 4.10 22.65
N PHE A 14 -9.56 3.44 22.64
CA PHE A 14 -8.72 3.41 23.81
C PHE A 14 -8.04 4.78 23.89
N SER A 15 -8.68 5.70 24.61
CA SER A 15 -8.05 6.90 25.15
C SER A 15 -7.02 6.46 26.19
N ILE A 16 -5.91 5.87 25.74
CA ILE A 16 -4.73 5.73 26.57
C ILE A 16 -4.18 7.14 26.68
N PHE A 17 -4.08 7.65 27.91
CA PHE A 17 -3.23 8.80 28.24
C PHE A 17 -1.79 8.47 27.83
N ALA A 18 -1.49 8.60 26.55
CA ALA A 18 -0.15 8.45 26.02
C ALA A 18 0.62 9.70 26.46
N LYS A 19 1.52 9.54 27.44
CA LYS A 19 2.59 10.52 27.67
C LYS A 19 3.45 10.53 26.40
N GLY A 20 3.11 11.43 25.49
CA GLY A 20 3.76 11.64 24.20
C GLY A 20 5.11 12.30 24.40
N GLN A 21 6.09 11.52 24.83
CA GLN A 21 7.53 11.64 24.55
C GLN A 21 8.24 10.63 25.45
N SER A 22 8.61 9.47 24.88
CA SER A 22 9.69 8.69 25.47
C SER A 22 11.00 9.36 25.02
N PRO A 23 11.85 9.83 25.94
CA PRO A 23 13.15 10.43 25.60
C PRO A 23 14.18 9.39 25.14
N ILE A 24 13.77 8.12 25.00
CA ILE A 24 14.66 7.00 24.74
C ILE A 24 14.92 6.92 23.24
N ASP A 25 16.17 7.19 22.89
CA ASP A 25 16.79 6.86 21.61
C ASP A 25 16.32 5.47 21.15
N THR A 26 15.62 5.42 20.01
CA THR A 26 15.04 4.19 19.44
C THR A 26 16.07 3.09 19.14
N THR A 27 17.36 3.39 19.26
CA THR A 27 18.45 2.45 18.98
C THR A 27 18.71 1.42 20.09
N GLN A 28 18.22 1.64 21.32
CA GLN A 28 18.36 0.68 22.44
C GLN A 28 17.10 0.56 23.29
N ARG A 29 16.07 -0.12 22.77
CA ARG A 29 14.93 -0.55 23.60
C ARG A 29 15.11 -2.01 24.00
N GLU A 30 14.95 -2.29 25.29
CA GLU A 30 14.85 -3.66 25.77
C GLU A 30 13.62 -4.36 25.19
N PHE A 31 13.79 -5.63 24.88
CA PHE A 31 12.72 -6.46 24.35
C PHE A 31 11.57 -6.58 25.36
N SER A 32 10.34 -6.37 24.90
CA SER A 32 9.13 -6.51 25.70
C SER A 32 8.20 -7.54 25.09
N LYS A 33 7.96 -8.65 25.81
CA LYS A 33 7.02 -9.70 25.39
C LYS A 33 5.61 -9.16 25.14
N LEU A 34 5.14 -8.24 25.98
CA LEU A 34 3.83 -7.60 25.81
C LEU A 34 3.77 -6.77 24.53
N LYS A 35 4.75 -5.87 24.30
CA LYS A 35 4.77 -5.04 23.08
C LYS A 35 4.95 -5.89 21.83
N PHE A 36 5.75 -6.95 21.91
CA PHE A 36 5.90 -7.90 20.82
C PHE A 36 4.58 -8.60 20.50
N GLY A 37 3.89 -9.12 21.52
CA GLY A 37 2.57 -9.74 21.35
C GLY A 37 1.53 -8.77 20.79
N LEU A 38 1.53 -7.50 21.23
CA LEU A 38 0.68 -6.45 20.66
C LEU A 38 1.03 -6.12 19.21
N ALA A 39 2.32 -6.02 18.88
CA ALA A 39 2.78 -5.75 17.52
C ALA A 39 2.42 -6.90 16.56
N THR A 40 2.67 -8.14 16.94
CA THR A 40 2.38 -9.31 16.09
C THR A 40 0.89 -9.62 16.04
N GLY A 41 0.18 -9.53 17.18
CA GLY A 41 -1.26 -9.74 17.24
C GLY A 41 -2.03 -8.67 16.49
N GLY A 42 -1.67 -7.40 16.69
CA GLY A 42 -2.24 -6.28 15.93
C GLY A 42 -1.91 -6.36 14.45
N GLY A 43 -0.69 -6.75 14.08
CA GLY A 43 -0.30 -7.00 12.69
C GLY A 43 -1.11 -8.12 12.03
N ALA A 44 -1.35 -9.23 12.74
CA ALA A 44 -2.16 -10.34 12.24
C ALA A 44 -3.64 -9.96 12.08
N LEU A 45 -4.20 -9.21 13.04
CA LEU A 45 -5.57 -8.69 12.95
C LEU A 45 -5.72 -7.71 11.78
N PHE A 46 -4.76 -6.81 11.61
CA PHE A 46 -4.72 -5.90 10.47
C PHE A 46 -4.64 -6.68 9.15
N TYR A 47 -3.72 -7.63 9.05
CA TYR A 47 -3.54 -8.48 7.87
C TYR A 47 -4.84 -9.19 7.45
N ALA A 48 -5.46 -9.92 8.40
CA ALA A 48 -6.69 -10.66 8.14
C ALA A 48 -7.87 -9.73 7.85
N GLY A 49 -7.99 -8.63 8.60
CA GLY A 49 -9.04 -7.63 8.39
C GLY A 49 -8.95 -6.97 7.02
N THR A 50 -7.75 -6.57 6.59
CA THR A 50 -7.55 -5.95 5.27
C THR A 50 -7.78 -6.95 4.14
N LEU A 51 -7.26 -8.18 4.21
CA LEU A 51 -7.56 -9.20 3.19
C LEU A 51 -9.04 -9.56 3.13
N THR A 52 -9.75 -9.55 4.27
CA THR A 52 -11.20 -9.78 4.30
C THR A 52 -11.95 -8.60 3.67
N GLY A 53 -11.54 -7.37 3.97
CA GLY A 53 -12.10 -6.17 3.33
C GLY A 53 -11.88 -6.17 1.81
N LEU A 54 -10.66 -6.50 1.37
CA LEU A 54 -10.35 -6.68 -0.05
C LEU A 54 -11.18 -7.79 -0.68
N TYR A 55 -11.35 -8.93 0.01
CA TYR A 55 -12.24 -9.98 -0.47
C TYR A 55 -13.66 -9.47 -0.74
N THR A 56 -14.23 -8.72 0.20
CA THR A 56 -15.60 -8.19 0.08
C THR A 56 -15.73 -7.16 -1.04
N VAL A 57 -14.78 -6.23 -1.17
CA VAL A 57 -14.86 -5.12 -2.13
C VAL A 57 -14.42 -5.55 -3.54
N TRP A 58 -13.38 -6.37 -3.63
CA TRP A 58 -12.67 -6.65 -4.88
C TRP A 58 -12.97 -8.03 -5.47
N TYR A 59 -13.26 -9.05 -4.65
CA TYR A 59 -13.30 -10.45 -5.12
C TYR A 59 -14.65 -11.16 -5.00
N GLN A 60 -15.55 -10.72 -4.12
CA GLN A 60 -16.72 -11.50 -3.72
C GLN A 60 -17.68 -11.80 -4.89
N ASP A 61 -17.85 -10.84 -5.80
CA ASP A 61 -18.84 -10.89 -6.89
C ASP A 61 -18.22 -11.22 -8.26
N ASN A 62 -16.98 -11.74 -8.26
CA ASN A 62 -16.18 -12.04 -9.46
C ASN A 62 -16.04 -13.56 -9.73
N HIS A 63 -15.58 -13.93 -10.93
CA HIS A 63 -15.61 -15.31 -11.38
C HIS A 63 -14.38 -16.10 -10.93
N LYS A 64 -14.58 -17.08 -10.05
CA LYS A 64 -13.49 -17.97 -9.59
C LYS A 64 -13.02 -18.94 -10.67
N THR A 65 -11.70 -19.14 -10.74
CA THR A 65 -11.02 -20.07 -11.64
C THR A 65 -9.96 -20.90 -10.92
N ASN A 66 -9.38 -21.86 -11.63
CA ASN A 66 -8.13 -22.48 -11.20
C ASN A 66 -7.00 -21.44 -11.24
N PHE A 67 -5.93 -21.71 -10.47
CA PHE A 67 -4.73 -20.88 -10.47
C PHE A 67 -4.24 -20.61 -11.90
N HIS A 68 -4.05 -19.35 -12.26
CA HIS A 68 -3.47 -18.97 -13.54
C HIS A 68 -2.59 -17.72 -13.44
N TRP A 69 -1.69 -17.59 -14.41
CA TRP A 69 -0.79 -16.45 -14.55
C TRP A 69 -1.34 -15.52 -15.62
N THR A 70 -1.23 -14.22 -15.39
CA THR A 70 -1.60 -13.17 -16.36
C THR A 70 -0.43 -12.24 -16.62
N ASN A 71 -0.39 -11.67 -17.82
CA ASN A 71 0.49 -10.56 -18.16
C ASN A 71 -0.36 -9.30 -18.34
N ASP A 72 -0.24 -8.40 -17.38
CA ASP A 72 -0.98 -7.14 -17.30
C ASP A 72 -0.05 -5.92 -17.33
N ASN A 73 1.11 -6.09 -17.97
CA ASN A 73 2.12 -5.04 -18.13
C ASN A 73 1.63 -3.79 -18.85
N ASP A 74 0.52 -3.84 -19.59
CA ASP A 74 -0.06 -2.68 -20.26
C ASP A 74 -1.26 -2.10 -19.49
N GLY A 75 -1.60 -2.69 -18.35
CA GLY A 75 -2.73 -2.30 -17.51
C GLY A 75 -2.46 -1.00 -16.75
N TRP A 76 -3.51 -0.18 -16.65
CA TRP A 76 -3.64 0.93 -15.72
C TRP A 76 -2.53 1.96 -15.77
N MET A 77 -1.91 2.11 -16.94
CA MET A 77 -0.71 2.94 -17.12
C MET A 77 0.32 2.70 -16.01
N GLN A 78 0.49 1.45 -15.54
CA GLN A 78 1.39 1.06 -14.46
C GLN A 78 1.04 1.54 -13.05
N ILE A 79 -0.04 2.31 -12.84
CA ILE A 79 -0.41 2.81 -11.50
C ILE A 79 -0.54 1.69 -10.49
N ASP A 80 -1.14 0.58 -10.92
CA ASP A 80 -1.20 -0.67 -10.18
C ASP A 80 0.17 -1.13 -9.65
N LYS A 81 1.19 -1.18 -10.53
CA LYS A 81 2.56 -1.63 -10.19
C LYS A 81 3.21 -0.66 -9.20
N PHE A 82 2.97 0.64 -9.35
CA PHE A 82 3.41 1.62 -8.35
C PHE A 82 2.71 1.41 -7.01
N GLY A 83 1.41 1.07 -7.01
CA GLY A 83 0.62 0.67 -5.85
C GLY A 83 1.19 -0.56 -5.14
N HIS A 84 1.51 -1.62 -5.88
CA HIS A 84 2.14 -2.84 -5.36
C HIS A 84 3.45 -2.54 -4.63
N ALA A 85 4.34 -1.77 -5.28
CA ALA A 85 5.59 -1.35 -4.68
C ALA A 85 5.37 -0.45 -3.45
N TYR A 86 4.40 0.47 -3.49
CA TYR A 86 4.11 1.38 -2.39
C TYR A 86 3.54 0.64 -1.18
N THR A 87 2.58 -0.25 -1.37
CA THR A 87 1.97 -1.07 -0.31
C THR A 87 3.03 -1.94 0.36
N CYS A 88 3.89 -2.59 -0.44
CA CYS A 88 5.03 -3.34 0.07
C CYS A 88 5.96 -2.48 0.95
N TYR A 89 6.29 -1.27 0.50
CA TYR A 89 7.11 -0.34 1.25
C TYR A 89 6.41 0.15 2.55
N LEU A 90 5.15 0.56 2.46
CA LEU A 90 4.38 1.13 3.58
C LEU A 90 4.14 0.10 4.67
N PHE A 91 3.59 -1.06 4.32
CA PHE A 91 3.28 -2.12 5.27
C PHE A 91 4.55 -2.72 5.87
N GLY A 92 5.60 -2.89 5.06
CA GLY A 92 6.93 -3.23 5.56
C GLY A 92 7.46 -2.21 6.56
N LYS A 93 7.29 -0.90 6.29
CA LYS A 93 7.77 0.16 7.18
C LYS A 93 7.03 0.13 8.52
N LEU A 94 5.71 -0.07 8.49
CA LEU A 94 4.88 -0.24 9.68
C LEU A 94 5.29 -1.48 10.48
N GLY A 95 5.45 -2.63 9.82
CA GLY A 95 5.92 -3.87 10.45
C GLY A 95 7.29 -3.72 11.10
N MET A 96 8.25 -3.13 10.39
CA MET A 96 9.59 -2.85 10.92
C MET A 96 9.53 -1.93 12.13
N GLN A 97 8.77 -0.83 12.07
CA GLN A 97 8.66 0.12 13.17
C GLN A 97 7.99 -0.49 14.40
N SER A 98 6.98 -1.33 14.22
CA SER A 98 6.31 -2.07 15.29
C SER A 98 7.27 -3.06 15.98
N MET A 99 8.10 -3.78 15.21
CA MET A 99 9.12 -4.67 15.77
C MET A 99 10.20 -3.89 16.54
N LYS A 100 10.69 -2.76 15.98
CA LYS A 100 11.61 -1.85 16.68
C LYS A 100 10.98 -1.31 17.98
N TRP A 101 9.70 -0.96 17.94
CA TRP A 101 8.95 -0.47 19.11
C TRP A 101 8.87 -1.50 20.23
N ALA A 102 8.75 -2.79 19.88
CA ALA A 102 8.76 -3.92 20.79
C ALA A 102 10.15 -4.30 21.33
N GLY A 103 11.22 -3.62 20.91
CA GLY A 103 12.60 -3.91 21.33
C GLY A 103 13.19 -5.12 20.61
N VAL A 104 12.64 -5.52 19.46
CA VAL A 104 13.26 -6.56 18.62
C VAL A 104 14.55 -6.01 18.01
N SER A 105 15.61 -6.82 18.01
CA SER A 105 16.92 -6.46 17.48
C SER A 105 16.83 -5.90 16.06
N ARG A 106 17.63 -4.89 15.73
CA ARG A 106 17.56 -4.16 14.45
C ARG A 106 17.43 -5.07 13.23
N ASN A 107 18.31 -6.06 13.06
CA ASN A 107 18.31 -6.89 11.86
C ASN A 107 17.03 -7.71 11.73
N LYS A 108 16.53 -8.27 12.83
CA LYS A 108 15.23 -8.98 12.85
C LYS A 108 14.07 -8.04 12.54
N SER A 109 14.07 -6.83 13.09
CA SER A 109 13.03 -5.84 12.81
C SER A 109 13.03 -5.39 11.35
N VAL A 110 14.21 -5.18 10.77
CA VAL A 110 14.36 -4.78 9.37
C VAL A 110 13.95 -5.90 8.42
N ILE A 111 14.36 -7.15 8.67
CA ILE A 111 14.04 -8.28 7.79
C ILE A 111 12.59 -8.74 8.00
N TYR A 112 12.23 -9.21 9.20
CA TYR A 112 10.90 -9.79 9.43
C TYR A 112 9.80 -8.73 9.40
N GLY A 113 10.04 -7.58 10.03
CA GLY A 113 9.08 -6.48 10.00
C GLY A 113 9.00 -5.83 8.63
N GLY A 114 10.15 -5.63 7.96
CA GLY A 114 10.21 -5.04 6.61
C GLY A 114 9.58 -5.90 5.53
N SER A 115 9.62 -7.23 5.65
CA SER A 115 9.00 -8.15 4.70
C SER A 115 7.48 -8.28 4.84
N PHE A 116 6.86 -7.64 5.85
CA PHE A 116 5.42 -7.75 6.10
C PHE A 116 4.58 -7.31 4.88
N GLY A 117 4.97 -6.22 4.21
CA GLY A 117 4.25 -5.74 3.02
C GLY A 117 4.37 -6.69 1.82
N VAL A 118 5.55 -7.28 1.60
CA VAL A 118 5.76 -8.27 0.53
C VAL A 118 4.91 -9.53 0.78
N LEU A 119 4.85 -9.99 2.03
CA LEU A 119 4.01 -11.13 2.41
C LEU A 119 2.52 -10.84 2.15
N PHE A 120 2.07 -9.63 2.51
CA PHE A 120 0.70 -9.19 2.28
C PHE A 120 0.37 -9.17 0.79
N MET A 121 1.15 -8.45 -0.03
CA MET A 121 0.87 -8.35 -1.47
C MET A 121 1.02 -9.68 -2.18
N THR A 122 1.99 -10.53 -1.81
CA THR A 122 2.07 -11.90 -2.37
C THR A 122 0.79 -12.70 -2.10
N SER A 123 0.10 -12.45 -0.99
CA SER A 123 -1.18 -13.10 -0.73
C SER A 123 -2.31 -12.54 -1.58
N VAL A 124 -2.26 -11.25 -1.93
CA VAL A 124 -3.16 -10.64 -2.92
C VAL A 124 -2.95 -11.29 -4.29
N GLU A 125 -1.71 -11.45 -4.75
CA GLU A 125 -1.40 -12.15 -6.03
C GLU A 125 -1.91 -13.59 -6.07
N ILE A 126 -1.84 -14.28 -4.92
CA ILE A 126 -2.38 -15.65 -4.80
C ILE A 126 -3.90 -15.62 -4.90
N LEU A 127 -4.57 -14.60 -4.36
CA LEU A 127 -6.01 -14.41 -4.57
C LEU A 127 -6.30 -14.12 -6.04
N ASP A 128 -5.60 -13.17 -6.66
CA ASP A 128 -5.74 -12.81 -8.07
C ASP A 128 -5.64 -14.02 -9.00
N ALA A 129 -4.70 -14.92 -8.72
CA ALA A 129 -4.51 -16.15 -9.49
C ALA A 129 -5.76 -17.03 -9.60
N HIS A 130 -6.74 -16.87 -8.71
CA HIS A 130 -7.95 -17.67 -8.64
C HIS A 130 -9.20 -16.97 -9.18
N TYR A 131 -9.05 -15.83 -9.87
CA TYR A 131 -10.17 -15.10 -10.46
C TYR A 131 -9.95 -14.86 -11.96
N LEU A 132 -11.01 -14.85 -12.76
CA LEU A 132 -10.94 -14.72 -14.21
C LEU A 132 -10.53 -13.30 -14.65
N GLU A 133 -10.95 -12.31 -13.88
CA GLU A 133 -10.76 -10.89 -14.14
C GLU A 133 -9.32 -10.44 -13.91
N TRP A 134 -8.59 -11.18 -13.07
CA TRP A 134 -7.20 -10.97 -12.72
C TRP A 134 -6.40 -12.25 -12.92
N GLY A 135 -5.18 -12.32 -12.40
CA GLY A 135 -4.34 -13.51 -12.36
C GLY A 135 -3.05 -13.19 -11.63
N ALA A 136 -2.28 -14.19 -11.21
CA ALA A 136 -0.96 -13.90 -10.64
C ALA A 136 -0.10 -13.22 -11.71
N SER A 137 0.47 -12.05 -11.38
CA SER A 137 1.29 -11.29 -12.32
C SER A 137 2.77 -11.37 -11.95
N PRO A 138 3.64 -11.86 -12.85
CA PRO A 138 5.08 -11.82 -12.62
C PRO A 138 5.60 -10.40 -12.42
N MET A 139 4.99 -9.42 -13.09
CA MET A 139 5.42 -8.03 -13.00
C MET A 139 4.99 -7.39 -11.68
N ASP A 140 3.83 -7.78 -11.15
CA ASP A 140 3.41 -7.34 -9.83
C ASP A 140 4.24 -7.95 -8.72
N MET A 141 4.67 -9.21 -8.87
CA MET A 141 5.68 -9.80 -7.99
C MET A 141 7.02 -9.03 -8.03
N VAL A 142 7.45 -8.54 -9.20
CA VAL A 142 8.63 -7.67 -9.34
C VAL A 142 8.39 -6.33 -8.64
N ALA A 143 7.22 -5.71 -8.84
CA ALA A 143 6.84 -4.47 -8.18
C ALA A 143 6.84 -4.63 -6.65
N ASN A 144 6.24 -5.71 -6.14
CA ASN A 144 6.23 -6.09 -4.74
C ASN A 144 7.65 -6.20 -4.16
N ALA A 145 8.52 -6.96 -4.85
CA ALA A 145 9.91 -7.10 -4.47
C ALA A 145 10.64 -5.75 -4.47
N SER A 146 10.40 -4.89 -5.46
CA SER A 146 11.04 -3.58 -5.57
C SER A 146 10.72 -2.66 -4.38
N GLY A 147 9.46 -2.63 -3.94
CA GLY A 147 9.01 -1.87 -2.78
C GLY A 147 9.63 -2.37 -1.46
N GLY A 148 9.62 -3.69 -1.26
CA GLY A 148 10.26 -4.32 -0.10
C GLY A 148 11.77 -4.09 -0.06
N LEU A 149 12.45 -4.23 -1.20
CA LEU A 149 13.89 -3.98 -1.34
C LEU A 149 14.23 -2.50 -1.14
N LEU A 150 13.41 -1.57 -1.62
CA LEU A 150 13.60 -0.13 -1.38
C LEU A 150 13.61 0.17 0.12
N LEU A 151 12.71 -0.42 0.90
CA LEU A 151 12.67 -0.24 2.35
C LEU A 151 13.87 -0.92 3.05
N ILE A 152 13.98 -2.23 2.86
CA ILE A 152 14.92 -3.09 3.58
C ILE A 152 16.36 -2.73 3.22
N GLY A 153 16.64 -2.56 1.92
CA GLY A 153 17.97 -2.23 1.41
C GLY A 153 18.49 -0.93 1.98
N GLN A 154 17.65 0.12 2.02
CA GLN A 154 18.02 1.41 2.61
C GLN A 154 18.31 1.29 4.11
N GLU A 155 17.47 0.58 4.86
CA GLU A 155 17.72 0.38 6.29
C GLU A 155 19.02 -0.36 6.53
N LEU A 156 19.28 -1.46 5.80
CA LEU A 156 20.47 -2.27 5.96
C LEU A 156 21.73 -1.46 5.62
N ALA A 157 21.74 -0.77 4.48
CA ALA A 157 22.89 -0.02 3.98
C ALA A 157 23.14 1.28 4.75
N PHE A 158 22.11 2.07 5.02
CA PHE A 158 22.26 3.45 5.53
C PHE A 158 21.82 3.64 6.98
N LYS A 159 21.21 2.62 7.59
CA LYS A 159 20.58 2.69 8.93
C LYS A 159 19.47 3.75 9.03
N LYS A 160 18.93 4.17 7.88
CA LYS A 160 17.83 5.14 7.76
C LYS A 160 17.22 5.06 6.36
N GLN A 161 15.99 5.55 6.21
CA GLN A 161 15.41 5.85 4.90
C GLN A 161 15.95 7.17 4.36
N ILE A 162 16.57 7.14 3.18
CA ILE A 162 17.08 8.33 2.48
C ILE A 162 16.03 8.83 1.49
N VAL A 163 15.46 7.89 0.73
CA VAL A 163 14.31 8.05 -0.16
C VAL A 163 13.08 7.52 0.58
N THR A 164 12.03 8.34 0.61
CA THR A 164 10.72 7.96 1.15
C THR A 164 9.73 7.80 0.02
N TYR A 165 9.15 6.61 -0.10
CA TYR A 165 8.01 6.37 -0.97
C TYR A 165 6.74 6.93 -0.33
N LYS A 166 6.03 7.81 -1.04
CA LYS A 166 4.79 8.48 -0.60
C LYS A 166 3.68 8.26 -1.63
N PHE A 167 2.46 8.46 -1.17
CA PHE A 167 1.24 8.34 -1.94
C PHE A 167 0.36 9.56 -1.66
N SER A 168 -0.35 10.02 -2.69
CA SER A 168 -1.42 11.00 -2.57
C SER A 168 -2.59 10.54 -3.41
N PHE A 169 -3.80 10.86 -2.94
CA PHE A 169 -5.04 10.56 -3.63
C PHE A 169 -5.92 11.80 -3.67
N HIS A 170 -6.65 11.97 -4.77
CA HIS A 170 -7.80 12.84 -4.84
C HIS A 170 -8.92 12.14 -5.63
N PRO A 171 -10.19 12.28 -5.22
CA PRO A 171 -11.30 11.78 -6.04
C PRO A 171 -11.27 12.40 -7.43
N THR A 172 -11.70 11.64 -8.44
CA THR A 172 -11.86 12.15 -9.80
C THR A 172 -13.33 12.17 -10.20
N GLU A 173 -13.65 12.99 -11.21
CA GLU A 173 -14.98 12.97 -11.82
C GLU A 173 -15.24 11.73 -12.68
N LEU A 174 -14.20 10.94 -12.98
CA LEU A 174 -14.29 9.79 -13.86
C LEU A 174 -15.14 8.67 -13.26
N GLN A 175 -15.18 8.58 -11.93
CA GLN A 175 -16.03 7.61 -11.22
C GLN A 175 -17.52 7.77 -11.56
N ASN A 176 -18.00 8.98 -11.92
CA ASN A 176 -19.39 9.16 -12.33
C ASN A 176 -19.74 8.42 -13.63
N TYR A 177 -18.73 8.07 -14.44
CA TYR A 177 -18.90 7.33 -15.69
C TYR A 177 -18.80 5.82 -15.49
N ARG A 178 -17.99 5.36 -14.53
CA ARG A 178 -17.69 3.95 -14.27
C ARG A 178 -17.59 3.67 -12.76
N PRO A 179 -18.66 3.88 -11.98
CA PRO A 179 -18.61 3.67 -10.53
C PRO A 179 -18.43 2.18 -10.18
N ASP A 180 -18.74 1.28 -11.12
CA ASP A 180 -18.53 -0.16 -11.04
C ASP A 180 -17.05 -0.58 -11.06
N ILE A 181 -16.17 0.28 -11.59
CA ILE A 181 -14.72 0.00 -11.72
C ILE A 181 -13.87 1.00 -10.93
N LEU A 182 -14.34 2.23 -10.75
CA LEU A 182 -13.60 3.32 -10.11
C LEU A 182 -14.12 3.61 -8.69
N GLY A 183 -15.06 2.82 -8.19
CA GLY A 183 -15.63 2.94 -6.85
C GLY A 183 -16.78 3.95 -6.73
N ASP A 184 -17.87 3.54 -6.09
CA ASP A 184 -19.05 4.36 -5.83
C ASP A 184 -18.92 5.12 -4.48
N ALA A 185 -18.15 4.55 -3.55
CA ALA A 185 -17.89 5.15 -2.23
C ALA A 185 -16.47 5.74 -2.11
N PRO A 186 -16.22 6.75 -1.25
CA PRO A 186 -14.89 7.35 -1.08
C PRO A 186 -13.77 6.38 -0.72
N MET A 187 -14.08 5.28 -0.03
CA MET A 187 -13.10 4.25 0.30
C MET A 187 -12.82 3.30 -0.86
N GLU A 188 -13.83 3.00 -1.68
CA GLU A 188 -13.66 2.23 -2.91
C GLU A 188 -12.81 3.04 -3.87
N GLN A 189 -13.13 4.33 -4.07
CA GLN A 189 -12.36 5.24 -4.93
C GLN A 189 -10.89 5.36 -4.53
N LEU A 190 -10.57 5.36 -3.23
CA LEU A 190 -9.17 5.37 -2.77
C LEU A 190 -8.37 4.17 -3.30
N VAL A 191 -9.02 3.00 -3.40
CA VAL A 191 -8.40 1.74 -3.82
C VAL A 191 -8.51 1.53 -5.33
N GLU A 192 -9.67 1.83 -5.91
CA GLU A 192 -10.07 1.52 -7.29
C GLU A 192 -9.79 2.65 -8.28
N ASP A 193 -9.97 3.93 -7.90
CA ASP A 193 -9.81 5.06 -8.81
C ASP A 193 -8.33 5.44 -8.98
N TYR A 194 -7.65 4.67 -9.83
CA TYR A 194 -6.25 4.88 -10.18
C TYR A 194 -5.99 6.25 -10.83
N ASN A 195 -7.01 6.89 -11.38
CA ASN A 195 -6.88 8.23 -11.95
C ASN A 195 -6.59 9.32 -10.90
N GLY A 196 -6.98 9.05 -9.65
CA GLY A 196 -6.76 9.94 -8.52
C GLY A 196 -5.43 9.71 -7.80
N GLN A 197 -4.70 8.65 -8.16
CA GLN A 197 -3.52 8.20 -7.43
C GLN A 197 -2.24 8.82 -7.98
N THR A 198 -1.37 9.26 -7.08
CA THR A 198 -0.01 9.67 -7.44
C THR A 198 1.01 9.13 -6.45
N PHE A 199 2.05 8.52 -6.99
CA PHE A 199 3.11 7.84 -6.27
C PHE A 199 4.40 8.66 -6.35
N TRP A 200 5.04 8.92 -5.22
CA TRP A 200 6.17 9.85 -5.12
C TRP A 200 7.39 9.24 -4.46
N LEU A 201 8.56 9.40 -5.08
CA LEU A 201 9.84 9.14 -4.43
C LEU A 201 10.45 10.46 -3.96
N SER A 202 10.46 10.66 -2.63
CA SER A 202 10.91 11.90 -2.00
C SER A 202 12.27 11.73 -1.34
N LEU A 203 13.23 12.54 -1.77
CA LEU A 203 14.62 12.55 -1.31
C LEU A 203 14.92 13.83 -0.54
N ASN A 204 15.41 13.69 0.70
CA ASN A 204 16.04 14.81 1.40
C ASN A 204 17.50 14.94 0.95
N LEU A 205 17.85 16.05 0.32
CA LEU A 205 19.21 16.23 -0.22
C LEU A 205 20.28 16.21 0.89
N ARG A 206 19.95 16.71 2.09
CA ARG A 206 20.87 16.71 3.23
C ARG A 206 21.10 15.30 3.79
N SER A 207 20.19 14.35 3.55
CA SER A 207 20.40 12.95 3.94
C SER A 207 21.52 12.26 3.15
N VAL A 208 21.75 12.70 1.92
CA VAL A 208 22.83 12.25 1.02
C VAL A 208 24.07 13.12 1.22
N PHE A 209 23.93 14.44 1.05
CA PHE A 209 25.03 15.41 1.06
C PHE A 209 25.22 16.04 2.46
N ARG A 210 25.57 15.21 3.45
CA ARG A 210 25.51 15.57 4.89
C ARG A 210 26.32 16.83 5.27
N HIS A 211 27.46 17.06 4.63
CA HIS A 211 28.42 18.10 4.99
C HIS A 211 28.31 19.39 4.16
N GLN A 212 27.31 19.48 3.27
CA GLN A 212 27.15 20.67 2.44
C GLN A 212 26.42 21.79 3.18
N LYS A 213 27.16 22.85 3.52
CA LYS A 213 26.63 24.00 4.29
C LYS A 213 25.59 24.81 3.51
N PHE A 214 25.69 24.84 2.18
CA PHE A 214 24.76 25.58 1.31
C PHE A 214 23.41 24.88 1.11
N LEU A 215 23.29 23.58 1.43
CA LEU A 215 22.03 22.84 1.30
C LEU A 215 21.19 22.97 2.57
N PRO A 216 20.00 23.60 2.52
CA PRO A 216 19.12 23.70 3.68
C PRO A 216 18.65 22.31 4.15
N LYS A 217 18.53 22.10 5.46
CA LYS A 217 18.09 20.81 6.04
C LYS A 217 16.67 20.43 5.61
N TRP A 218 15.82 21.42 5.34
CA TRP A 218 14.42 21.23 4.95
C TRP A 218 14.22 20.95 3.46
N LEU A 219 15.25 21.16 2.62
CA LEU A 219 15.11 21.00 1.18
C LEU A 219 14.95 19.51 0.80
N ASN A 220 13.83 19.22 0.15
CA ASN A 220 13.48 17.91 -0.38
C ASN A 220 13.16 18.04 -1.87
N ILE A 221 13.52 17.03 -2.64
CA ILE A 221 13.10 16.87 -4.04
C ILE A 221 12.22 15.63 -4.10
N ALA A 222 11.15 15.65 -4.90
CA ALA A 222 10.32 14.49 -5.14
C ALA A 222 10.02 14.36 -6.63
N GLY A 223 10.14 13.13 -7.15
CA GLY A 223 9.60 12.75 -8.45
C GLY A 223 8.30 11.99 -8.24
N GLY A 224 7.26 12.32 -9.02
CA GLY A 224 5.94 11.71 -8.94
C GLY A 224 5.53 11.07 -10.24
N TYR A 225 4.77 9.98 -10.15
CA TYR A 225 4.08 9.35 -11.26
C TYR A 225 2.60 9.19 -10.92
N GLY A 226 1.74 9.66 -11.82
CA GLY A 226 0.29 9.56 -11.77
C GLY A 226 -0.23 9.46 -13.20
N ALA A 227 -1.42 8.90 -13.35
CA ALA A 227 -2.09 8.72 -14.64
C ALA A 227 -3.55 9.16 -14.51
N TYR A 228 -4.15 9.59 -15.62
CA TYR A 228 -5.51 10.10 -15.65
C TYR A 228 -6.16 9.79 -17.00
N GLY A 229 -7.49 9.63 -17.01
CA GLY A 229 -8.27 9.37 -18.22
C GLY A 229 -8.50 7.88 -18.50
N MET A 230 -8.33 7.01 -17.51
CA MET A 230 -8.55 5.57 -17.59
C MET A 230 -9.98 5.23 -17.13
N LEU A 231 -10.78 4.71 -18.05
CA LEU A 231 -12.11 4.12 -17.83
C LEU A 231 -12.07 2.58 -17.93
N GLY A 232 -10.88 2.01 -18.11
CA GLY A 232 -10.61 0.58 -18.13
C GLY A 232 -9.10 0.32 -18.02
N GLY A 233 -8.72 -0.93 -17.75
CA GLY A 233 -7.33 -1.31 -17.49
C GLY A 233 -6.40 -1.06 -18.66
N THR A 234 -6.63 -1.68 -19.82
CA THR A 234 -5.75 -1.51 -21.00
C THR A 234 -6.32 -0.50 -21.99
N THR A 235 -7.64 -0.45 -22.11
CA THR A 235 -8.36 0.39 -23.06
C THR A 235 -9.65 0.92 -22.44
N ASN A 236 -10.03 2.15 -22.78
CA ASN A 236 -11.30 2.71 -22.36
C ASN A 236 -12.47 2.04 -23.09
N ALA A 237 -13.48 1.61 -22.33
CA ALA A 237 -14.72 1.12 -22.92
C ALA A 237 -15.45 2.28 -23.62
N LYS A 238 -16.17 1.96 -24.70
CA LYS A 238 -16.99 2.97 -25.41
C LYS A 238 -18.33 3.21 -24.73
N TYR A 239 -18.83 2.21 -24.01
CA TYR A 239 -20.13 2.24 -23.34
C TYR A 239 -19.99 1.77 -21.89
N ASP A 240 -20.83 2.30 -21.01
CA ASP A 240 -20.97 1.81 -19.64
C ASP A 240 -21.87 0.56 -19.56
N ILE A 241 -22.13 0.08 -18.33
CA ILE A 241 -22.98 -1.09 -18.08
C ILE A 241 -24.45 -0.88 -18.48
N ASP A 242 -24.90 0.37 -18.56
CA ASP A 242 -26.27 0.76 -18.92
C ASP A 242 -26.41 1.08 -20.42
N GLY A 243 -25.30 1.04 -21.18
CA GLY A 243 -25.26 1.32 -22.61
C GLY A 243 -25.09 2.79 -22.98
N ASN A 244 -24.80 3.67 -22.02
CA ASN A 244 -24.52 5.08 -22.28
C ASN A 244 -23.13 5.26 -22.90
N LEU A 245 -22.99 6.24 -23.78
CA LEU A 245 -21.71 6.55 -24.41
C LEU A 245 -20.76 7.20 -23.40
N LEU A 246 -19.57 6.62 -23.25
CA LEU A 246 -18.50 7.14 -22.40
C LEU A 246 -17.70 8.24 -23.12
N PRO A 247 -17.09 9.19 -22.37
CA PRO A 247 -16.20 10.16 -22.98
C PRO A 247 -14.99 9.44 -23.60
N PRO A 248 -14.43 9.99 -24.70
CA PRO A 248 -13.30 9.41 -25.42
C PRO A 248 -12.04 9.35 -24.57
#